data_AF-A0A529XR96-F1
#
_entry.id   AF-A0A529XR96-F1
#
_cell.length_a   1.000
_cell.length_b   1.000
_cell.length_c   1.000
_cell.angle_alpha   90.00
_cell.angle_beta   90.00
_cell.angle_gamma   90.00
#
_symmetry.space_group_name_H-M   'P 1'
#
loop_
_entity.id
_entity.type
_entity.pdbx_description
1 polymer ?
#
loop_
_entity_poly.entity_id
_entity_poly.type
_entity_poly.pdbx_seq_one_letter_code
_entity_poly.pdbx_strand_id
1 'polypeptide(L)'
;AYAVGHGNLNQAPGINPSTLKAKGFNDEKIAALNAALKSAFDIKFVFNQWTLGADWVKDTFGFTDEQLGDVSFEMLPALGFSKKDIDAANIHVCGAMTLEGAPFLKAEHLPVFDCASPC
;
A
#
# COMPACT_ATOMS: atom_id res chain seq x y z
N ALA A 1 -12.37 6.39 8.70
CA ALA A 1 -11.12 6.88 8.12
C ALA A 1 -11.25 6.85 6.61
N TYR A 2 -11.61 7.97 5.97
CA TYR A 2 -11.71 8.05 4.50
C TYR A 2 -10.54 8.87 3.93
N ALA A 3 -10.22 10.00 4.57
CA ALA A 3 -9.08 10.84 4.20
C ALA A 3 -7.73 10.32 4.70
N VAL A 4 -7.67 9.60 5.84
CA VAL A 4 -6.42 9.28 6.54
C VAL A 4 -5.93 7.83 6.42
N GLY A 5 -6.71 6.94 5.79
CA GLY A 5 -6.37 5.52 5.69
C GLY A 5 -6.35 4.78 7.05
N HIS A 6 -6.11 3.46 7.01
CA HIS A 6 -6.01 2.63 8.22
C HIS A 6 -4.55 2.39 8.67
N GLY A 7 -3.55 2.68 7.83
CA GLY A 7 -2.13 2.49 8.12
C GLY A 7 -1.71 1.03 8.30
N ASN A 8 -2.55 0.06 7.89
CA ASN A 8 -2.28 -1.36 7.95
C ASN A 8 -3.14 -2.15 6.94
N LEU A 9 -2.69 -3.35 6.58
CA LEU A 9 -3.33 -4.23 5.59
C LEU A 9 -4.51 -5.02 6.14
N ASN A 10 -4.86 -4.87 7.43
CA ASN A 10 -5.96 -5.65 8.00
C ASN A 10 -7.27 -5.20 7.36
N GLN A 11 -8.05 -6.18 6.89
CA GLN A 11 -9.30 -5.96 6.16
C GLN A 11 -9.14 -5.18 4.84
N ALA A 12 -7.92 -4.98 4.35
CA ALA A 12 -7.71 -4.37 3.04
C ALA A 12 -8.25 -5.28 1.92
N PRO A 13 -8.95 -4.73 0.93
CA PRO A 13 -9.46 -5.50 -0.19
C PRO A 13 -8.31 -6.00 -1.07
N GLY A 14 -8.37 -7.27 -1.50
CA GLY A 14 -7.38 -7.89 -2.39
C GLY A 14 -6.04 -8.25 -1.72
N ILE A 15 -5.41 -7.30 -1.02
CA ILE A 15 -4.09 -7.47 -0.38
C ILE A 15 -4.24 -7.33 1.13
N ASN A 16 -4.33 -8.46 1.84
CA ASN A 16 -4.51 -8.53 3.29
C ASN A 16 -3.74 -9.72 3.87
N PRO A 17 -3.67 -9.87 5.21
CA PRO A 17 -2.94 -10.97 5.83
C PRO A 17 -3.32 -12.36 5.29
N SER A 18 -4.60 -12.60 4.99
CA SER A 18 -5.05 -13.90 4.45
C SER A 18 -4.52 -14.16 3.04
N THR A 19 -4.62 -13.17 2.14
CA THR A 19 -4.15 -13.32 0.76
C THR A 19 -2.61 -13.33 0.67
N LEU A 20 -1.93 -12.59 1.54
CA LEU A 20 -0.47 -12.63 1.67
C LEU A 20 0.01 -13.98 2.22
N LYS A 21 -0.65 -14.53 3.24
CA LYS A 21 -0.33 -15.89 3.74
C LYS A 21 -0.51 -16.95 2.65
N ALA A 22 -1.55 -16.85 1.83
CA ALA A 22 -1.75 -17.75 0.69
C ALA A 22 -0.63 -17.65 -0.36
N LYS A 23 0.11 -16.53 -0.40
CA LYS A 23 1.30 -16.34 -1.25
C LYS A 23 2.61 -16.78 -0.58
N GLY A 24 2.61 -17.16 0.70
CA GLY A 24 3.81 -17.59 1.42
C GLY A 24 4.38 -16.57 2.42
N PHE A 25 3.70 -15.44 2.64
CA PHE A 25 4.10 -14.51 3.71
C PHE A 25 3.83 -15.12 5.08
N ASN A 26 4.77 -14.96 5.99
CA ASN A 26 4.60 -15.31 7.40
C ASN A 26 4.13 -14.10 8.23
N ASP A 27 3.76 -14.34 9.49
CA ASP A 27 3.27 -13.28 10.39
C ASP A 27 4.32 -12.20 10.67
N GLU A 28 5.61 -12.55 10.70
CA GLU A 28 6.70 -11.59 10.87
C GLU A 28 6.76 -10.58 9.71
N LYS A 29 6.69 -11.05 8.47
CA LYS A 29 6.74 -10.17 7.29
C LYS A 29 5.49 -9.31 7.19
N ILE A 30 4.33 -9.84 7.53
CA ILE A 30 3.08 -9.06 7.60
C ILE A 30 3.17 -7.98 8.68
N ALA A 31 3.76 -8.29 9.84
CA ALA A 31 3.99 -7.30 10.89
C ALA A 31 4.96 -6.20 10.43
N ALA A 32 6.04 -6.55 9.74
CA ALA A 32 7.00 -5.59 9.19
C ALA A 32 6.34 -4.65 8.16
N LEU A 33 5.52 -5.19 7.24
CA LEU A 33 4.73 -4.39 6.31
C LEU A 33 3.80 -3.43 7.04
N ASN A 34 3.03 -3.92 8.01
CA ASN A 34 2.12 -3.08 8.80
C ASN A 34 2.85 -1.98 9.60
N ALA A 35 4.08 -2.22 10.04
CA ALA A 35 4.90 -1.21 10.71
C ALA A 35 5.34 -0.12 9.71
N ALA A 36 5.84 -0.52 8.54
CA ALA A 36 6.29 0.41 7.50
C ALA A 36 5.13 1.24 6.91
N LEU A 37 3.93 0.66 6.83
CA LEU A 37 2.75 1.32 6.28
C LEU A 37 2.23 2.50 7.09
N LYS A 38 2.60 2.61 8.37
CA LYS A 38 2.21 3.75 9.22
C LYS A 38 2.76 5.08 8.71
N SER A 39 3.84 5.04 7.94
CA SER A 39 4.50 6.21 7.34
C SER A 39 4.52 6.18 5.82
N ALA A 40 3.86 5.20 5.19
CA ALA A 40 3.89 5.03 3.74
C ALA A 40 2.72 5.77 3.07
N PHE A 41 3.03 6.45 1.97
CA PHE A 41 2.04 7.11 1.10
C PHE A 41 1.54 6.19 -0.02
N ASP A 42 2.27 5.12 -0.34
CA ASP A 42 1.83 4.10 -1.28
C ASP A 42 2.25 2.73 -0.75
N ILE A 43 1.34 1.75 -0.80
CA ILE A 43 1.63 0.38 -0.35
C ILE A 43 2.78 -0.25 -1.14
N LYS A 44 2.95 0.08 -2.43
CA LYS A 44 4.02 -0.47 -3.28
C LYS A 44 5.40 -0.21 -2.70
N PHE A 45 5.58 0.94 -2.03
CA PHE A 45 6.86 1.31 -1.46
C PHE A 45 7.24 0.49 -0.23
N VAL A 46 6.31 -0.20 0.44
CA VAL A 46 6.67 -1.08 1.55
C VAL A 46 6.96 -2.52 1.11
N PHE A 47 6.47 -2.92 -0.06
CA PHE A 47 6.77 -4.23 -0.67
C PHE A 47 8.10 -4.16 -1.41
N ASN A 48 9.20 -4.20 -0.65
CA ASN A 48 10.57 -4.15 -1.15
C ASN A 48 11.50 -5.05 -0.34
N GLN A 49 12.74 -5.23 -0.81
CA GLN A 49 13.74 -6.07 -0.17
C GLN A 49 14.21 -5.56 1.20
N TRP A 50 14.15 -4.25 1.48
CA TRP A 50 14.58 -3.66 2.74
C TRP A 50 13.57 -3.92 3.86
N THR A 51 12.27 -3.88 3.53
CA THR A 51 11.18 -4.18 4.49
C THR A 51 11.05 -5.68 4.73
N LEU A 52 11.14 -6.49 3.68
CA LEU A 52 10.87 -7.94 3.75
C LEU A 52 12.13 -8.77 4.00
N GLY A 53 13.31 -8.20 3.77
CA GLY A 53 14.60 -8.89 3.78
C GLY A 53 14.92 -9.46 2.41
N ALA A 54 16.08 -9.09 1.85
CA ALA A 54 16.52 -9.51 0.53
C ALA A 54 16.63 -11.04 0.42
N ASP A 55 17.28 -11.69 1.38
CA ASP A 55 17.42 -13.16 1.39
C ASP A 55 16.06 -13.86 1.39
N TRP A 56 15.12 -13.37 2.20
CA TRP A 56 13.79 -13.97 2.32
C TRP A 56 12.99 -13.89 1.01
N VAL A 57 13.01 -12.74 0.34
CA VAL A 57 12.28 -12.59 -0.95
C VAL A 57 12.93 -13.39 -2.08
N LYS A 58 14.27 -13.55 -2.05
CA LYS A 58 14.98 -14.43 -2.98
C LYS A 58 14.64 -15.90 -2.73
N ASP A 59 14.70 -16.35 -1.48
CA ASP A 59 14.44 -17.75 -1.12
C ASP A 59 12.97 -18.14 -1.31
N THR A 60 12.04 -17.23 -0.99
CA THR A 60 10.60 -17.52 -0.99
C THR A 60 9.97 -17.32 -2.38
N PHE A 61 10.39 -16.29 -3.12
CA PHE A 61 9.77 -15.92 -4.40
C PHE A 61 10.69 -16.09 -5.61
N GLY A 62 11.97 -16.40 -5.40
CA GLY A 62 12.93 -16.57 -6.48
C GLY A 62 13.30 -15.27 -7.19
N PHE A 63 13.11 -14.11 -6.54
CA PHE A 63 13.53 -12.84 -7.14
C PHE A 63 15.05 -12.77 -7.27
N THR A 64 15.54 -12.16 -8.36
CA THR A 64 16.98 -12.02 -8.59
C THR A 64 17.52 -10.69 -8.06
N ASP A 65 18.84 -10.60 -7.85
CA ASP A 65 19.50 -9.34 -7.52
C ASP A 65 19.23 -8.24 -8.56
N GLU A 66 19.16 -8.58 -9.85
CA GLU A 66 18.82 -7.61 -10.89
C GLU A 66 17.39 -7.07 -10.71
N GLN A 67 16.42 -7.92 -10.40
CA GLN A 67 15.05 -7.48 -10.13
C GLN A 67 14.98 -6.60 -8.88
N LEU A 68 15.64 -6.99 -7.79
CA LEU A 68 15.61 -6.24 -6.53
C LEU A 68 16.37 -4.91 -6.60
N GLY A 69 17.36 -4.81 -7.51
CA GLY A 69 18.12 -3.59 -7.78
C GLY A 69 17.47 -2.65 -8.81
N ASP A 70 16.49 -3.12 -9.58
CA ASP A 70 15.77 -2.29 -10.54
C ASP A 70 14.73 -1.40 -9.84
N VAL A 71 14.90 -0.09 -9.98
CA VAL A 71 13.98 0.93 -9.45
C VAL A 71 12.58 0.86 -10.05
N SER A 72 12.43 0.18 -11.19
CA SER A 72 11.16 -0.01 -11.90
C SER A 72 10.45 -1.31 -11.49
N PHE A 73 11.11 -2.17 -10.72
CA PHE A 73 10.54 -3.45 -10.31
C PHE A 73 9.51 -3.28 -9.20
N GLU A 74 8.30 -3.76 -9.45
CA GLU A 74 7.21 -3.77 -8.48
C GLU A 74 6.92 -5.19 -8.00
N MET A 75 7.11 -5.46 -6.71
CA MET A 75 6.90 -6.81 -6.14
C MET A 75 5.43 -7.25 -6.20
N LEU A 76 4.46 -6.34 -5.99
CA LEU A 76 3.04 -6.70 -5.96
C LEU A 76 2.55 -7.28 -7.31
N PRO A 77 2.79 -6.64 -8.47
CA PRO A 77 2.54 -7.24 -9.78
C PRO A 77 3.32 -8.54 -10.01
N ALA A 78 4.60 -8.61 -9.62
CA ALA A 78 5.42 -9.81 -9.77
C ALA A 78 4.86 -11.02 -8.98
N LEU A 79 4.24 -10.76 -7.83
CA LEU A 79 3.52 -11.75 -7.02
C LEU A 79 2.13 -12.10 -7.59
N GLY A 80 1.71 -11.46 -8.68
CA GLY A 80 0.45 -11.70 -9.37
C GLY A 80 -0.75 -10.98 -8.79
N PHE A 81 -0.55 -9.90 -8.01
CA PHE A 81 -1.67 -9.04 -7.61
C PHE A 81 -2.12 -8.16 -8.78
N SER A 82 -3.43 -8.05 -8.98
CA SER A 82 -3.97 -7.22 -10.04
C SER A 82 -3.82 -5.74 -9.67
N LYS A 83 -3.69 -4.87 -10.68
CA LYS A 83 -3.69 -3.42 -10.47
C LYS A 83 -4.89 -2.94 -9.65
N LYS A 84 -6.07 -3.53 -9.91
CA LYS A 84 -7.31 -3.24 -9.18
C LYS A 84 -7.20 -3.55 -7.69
N ASP A 85 -6.60 -4.68 -7.32
CA ASP A 85 -6.40 -5.07 -5.93
C ASP A 85 -5.37 -4.17 -5.24
N ILE A 86 -4.31 -3.80 -5.96
CA ILE A 86 -3.28 -2.88 -5.47
C ILE A 86 -3.89 -1.51 -5.16
N ASP A 87 -4.63 -0.94 -6.11
CA ASP A 87 -5.26 0.38 -5.94
C ASP A 87 -6.29 0.36 -4.80
N ALA A 88 -7.11 -0.70 -4.71
CA ALA A 88 -8.11 -0.83 -3.65
C ALA A 88 -7.47 -0.97 -2.26
N ALA A 89 -6.41 -1.77 -2.13
CA ALA A 89 -5.63 -1.88 -0.90
C ALA A 89 -4.95 -0.54 -0.54
N ASN A 90 -4.41 0.17 -1.53
CA ASN A 90 -3.76 1.45 -1.32
C ASN A 90 -4.72 2.49 -0.72
N ILE A 91 -5.93 2.61 -1.29
CA ILE A 91 -6.97 3.52 -0.79
C ILE A 91 -7.35 3.16 0.66
N HIS A 92 -7.45 1.87 0.98
CA HIS A 92 -7.77 1.43 2.34
C HIS A 92 -6.67 1.78 3.34
N VAL A 93 -5.41 1.56 2.96
CA VAL A 93 -4.26 1.69 3.85
C VAL A 93 -3.82 3.14 4.00
N CYS A 94 -3.58 3.85 2.89
CA CYS A 94 -3.02 5.20 2.85
C CYS A 94 -4.12 6.28 2.79
N GLY A 95 -5.37 5.90 2.56
CA GLY A 95 -6.48 6.82 2.39
C GLY A 95 -6.64 7.27 0.94
N ALA A 96 -7.77 7.92 0.63
CA ALA A 96 -8.05 8.39 -0.73
C ALA A 96 -7.17 9.57 -1.17
N MET A 97 -6.40 10.18 -0.25
CA MET A 97 -5.58 11.39 -0.46
C MET A 97 -6.33 12.61 -1.02
N THR A 98 -7.65 12.52 -1.19
CA THR A 98 -8.54 13.57 -1.68
C THR A 98 -9.78 13.70 -0.76
N LEU A 99 -10.37 14.89 -0.71
CA LEU A 99 -11.68 15.13 -0.08
C LEU A 99 -12.85 14.82 -1.02
N GLU A 100 -12.58 14.60 -2.31
CA GLU A 100 -13.61 14.33 -3.31
C GLU A 100 -14.06 12.86 -3.27
N GLY A 101 -15.35 12.66 -3.00
CA GLY A 101 -15.98 11.33 -2.91
C GLY A 101 -16.18 10.80 -1.49
N ALA A 102 -15.91 11.58 -0.45
CA ALA A 102 -16.32 11.21 0.91
C ALA A 102 -17.86 11.12 0.97
N PRO A 103 -18.45 9.95 1.31
CA PRO A 103 -19.88 9.90 1.59
C PRO A 103 -20.14 10.86 2.76
N PHE A 104 -21.11 11.77 2.58
CA PHE A 104 -21.44 12.92 3.44
C PHE A 104 -20.77 14.27 3.15
N LEU A 105 -19.92 14.43 2.13
CA LEU A 105 -19.46 15.78 1.74
C LEU A 105 -20.52 16.49 0.89
N LYS A 106 -21.26 17.42 1.49
CA LYS A 106 -22.10 18.37 0.74
C LYS A 106 -21.17 19.37 0.04
N ALA A 107 -21.47 19.69 -1.21
CA ALA A 107 -20.69 20.60 -2.06
C ALA A 107 -20.48 22.00 -1.43
N GLU A 108 -21.30 22.37 -0.45
CA GLU A 108 -21.33 23.68 0.20
C GLU A 108 -20.14 23.93 1.15
N HIS A 109 -19.29 22.94 1.45
CA HIS A 109 -18.15 23.09 2.38
C HIS A 109 -16.78 23.22 1.69
N LEU A 110 -16.72 23.18 0.35
CA LEU A 110 -15.50 23.36 -0.44
C LEU A 110 -14.76 24.70 -0.23
N PRO A 111 -15.40 25.87 0.03
CA PRO A 111 -14.68 27.14 0.05
C PRO A 111 -13.77 27.39 1.27
N VAL A 112 -13.70 26.48 2.25
CA VAL A 112 -12.82 26.64 3.43
C VAL A 112 -11.42 26.03 3.21
N PHE A 113 -11.25 25.14 2.23
CA PHE A 113 -9.97 24.44 1.98
C PHE A 113 -9.25 24.89 0.71
N ASP A 114 -9.76 25.92 0.03
CA ASP A 114 -9.14 26.52 -1.15
C ASP A 114 -8.09 27.58 -0.75
N CYS A 115 -6.90 27.12 -0.33
CA CYS A 115 -5.72 27.98 -0.24
C CYS A 115 -4.93 28.01 -1.56
N ALA A 116 -5.60 28.03 -2.72
CA ALA A 116 -4.99 28.32 -4.02
C ALA A 116 -5.16 29.79 -4.46
N SER A 117 -5.21 30.73 -3.51
CA SER A 117 -5.02 32.15 -3.80
C SER A 117 -3.61 32.58 -3.40
N PRO A 118 -2.71 32.91 -4.35
CA PRO A 118 -1.44 33.55 -4.01
C PRO A 118 -1.71 34.95 -3.47
N CYS A 119 -1.09 35.29 -2.33
CA CYS A 119 -1.03 36.65 -1.81
C CYS A 119 -0.03 37.51 -2.59
#